data_AF-A0A819LD37-F1
#
_entry.id   AF-A0A819LD37-F1
#
_cell.length_a   1.000
_cell.length_b   1.000
_cell.length_c   1.000
_cell.angle_alpha   90.00
_cell.angle_beta   90.00
_cell.angle_gamma   90.00
#
_symmetry.space_group_name_H-M   'P 1'
#
loop_
_entity.id
_entity.type
_entity.pdbx_description
1 polymer ?
#
loop_
_entity_poly.entity_id
_entity_poly.type
_entity_poly.pdbx_seq_one_letter_code
_entity_poly.pdbx_strand_id
1 'polypeptide(L)'
;MHLSELASIMLDVLRSLTNNSILMFDNSDVAFDKLSNKTILLFTTSQFDSSMTTKPKQLKKTFILEEKKSNAGQWKRFTNSEDLIFQLADEICRYYKWKTDDYPKLDNPLLTEEKEKLANQIHSELKKVYEKFSENDTDNKPPICATTSLVWLTSSSYNKNDNDNDISKMRNLFADVISSFSTCENEQECYHRVQSTECNHTIFLIIDSSYGSSVSYNFEKLPNIKQVYCYDQSGSIKNGTKNSFNHLRARLTHDLIDHHNKLGDAYNDKKHPADAKEMFLKSKELCELLLKL
;
A
#
# COMPACT_ATOMS: atom_id res chain seq x y z
N MET A 1 -22.66 9.13 -2.24
CA MET A 1 -21.48 8.85 -3.09
C MET A 1 -21.98 8.04 -4.26
N HIS A 2 -21.91 8.55 -5.49
CA HIS A 2 -22.28 7.73 -6.64
C HIS A 2 -21.11 6.81 -6.99
N LEU A 3 -21.25 5.54 -6.63
CA LEU A 3 -20.36 4.47 -7.10
C LEU A 3 -20.74 4.11 -8.53
N SER A 4 -19.77 3.75 -9.35
CA SER A 4 -20.05 3.06 -10.61
C SER A 4 -20.76 1.73 -10.32
N GLU A 5 -21.43 1.19 -11.34
CA GLU A 5 -22.10 -0.12 -11.24
C GLU A 5 -21.09 -1.22 -10.82
N LEU A 6 -19.91 -1.23 -11.44
CA LEU A 6 -18.82 -2.14 -11.08
C LEU A 6 -18.38 -1.97 -9.62
N ALA A 7 -18.12 -0.73 -9.18
CA ALA A 7 -17.69 -0.46 -7.81
C ALA A 7 -18.78 -0.83 -6.79
N SER A 8 -20.06 -0.66 -7.12
CA SER A 8 -21.17 -1.09 -6.27
C SER A 8 -21.19 -2.61 -6.08
N ILE A 9 -21.02 -3.37 -7.17
CA ILE A 9 -21.01 -4.84 -7.10
C ILE A 9 -19.79 -5.35 -6.33
N MET A 10 -18.62 -4.75 -6.57
CA MET A 10 -17.40 -5.06 -5.81
C MET A 10 -17.58 -4.78 -4.31
N LEU A 11 -18.25 -3.69 -3.95
CA LEU A 11 -18.55 -3.37 -2.55
C LEU A 11 -19.50 -4.40 -1.92
N ASP A 12 -20.52 -4.85 -2.64
CA ASP A 12 -21.43 -5.90 -2.16
C ASP A 12 -20.71 -7.22 -1.91
N VAL A 13 -19.76 -7.60 -2.78
CA VAL A 13 -18.89 -8.76 -2.56
C VAL A 13 -18.06 -8.60 -1.29
N LEU A 14 -17.42 -7.44 -1.07
CA LEU A 14 -16.66 -7.17 0.15
C LEU A 14 -17.54 -7.24 1.40
N ARG A 15 -18.77 -6.71 1.34
CA ARG A 15 -19.73 -6.78 2.46
C ARG A 15 -20.10 -8.21 2.79
N SER A 16 -20.38 -9.02 1.78
CA SER A 16 -20.68 -10.44 1.93
C SER A 16 -19.51 -11.19 2.58
N LEU A 17 -18.29 -11.02 2.08
CA LEU A 17 -17.08 -11.68 2.60
C LEU A 17 -16.74 -11.27 4.04
N THR A 18 -17.07 -10.04 4.43
CA THR A 18 -16.72 -9.51 5.76
C THR A 18 -17.86 -9.62 6.77
N ASN A 19 -18.88 -10.44 6.51
CA ASN A 19 -20.07 -10.58 7.36
C ASN A 19 -20.70 -9.22 7.70
N ASN A 20 -20.81 -8.33 6.72
CA ASN A 20 -21.36 -6.98 6.85
C ASN A 20 -20.62 -6.07 7.85
N SER A 21 -19.31 -6.28 8.04
CA SER A 21 -18.48 -5.38 8.87
C SER A 21 -18.34 -3.98 8.26
N ILE A 22 -18.61 -3.83 6.96
CA ILE A 22 -18.62 -2.55 6.25
C ILE A 22 -20.02 -1.94 6.36
N LEU A 23 -20.09 -0.75 6.95
CA LEU A 23 -21.32 0.03 7.10
C LEU A 23 -21.40 1.10 6.02
N MET A 24 -22.55 1.21 5.37
CA MET A 24 -22.84 2.24 4.37
C MET A 24 -23.87 3.22 4.93
N PHE A 25 -23.65 4.50 4.65
CA PHE A 25 -24.55 5.58 5.04
C PHE A 25 -24.84 6.44 3.83
N ASP A 26 -26.12 6.57 3.51
CA ASP A 26 -26.58 7.35 2.35
C ASP A 26 -26.74 8.85 2.67
N ASN A 27 -26.80 9.20 3.97
CA ASN A 27 -27.06 10.56 4.47
C ASN A 27 -25.89 11.13 5.29
N SER A 28 -25.89 12.46 5.45
CA SER A 28 -24.90 13.22 6.22
C SER A 28 -24.90 12.94 7.73
N ASP A 29 -25.97 12.34 8.27
CA ASP A 29 -26.13 12.08 9.70
C ASP A 29 -25.56 10.71 10.10
N VAL A 30 -24.24 10.58 10.03
CA VAL A 30 -23.54 9.42 10.59
C VAL A 30 -23.40 9.60 12.09
N ALA A 31 -24.11 8.80 12.88
CA ALA A 31 -24.00 8.80 14.34
C ALA A 31 -22.71 8.11 14.81
N PHE A 32 -21.55 8.75 14.60
CA PHE A 32 -20.23 8.22 14.96
C PHE A 32 -20.10 7.87 16.45
N ASP A 33 -20.89 8.51 17.32
CA ASP A 33 -20.94 8.21 18.75
C ASP A 33 -21.35 6.76 19.04
N LYS A 34 -22.14 6.14 18.15
CA LYS A 34 -22.52 4.72 18.26
C LYS A 34 -21.37 3.76 17.90
N LEU A 35 -20.25 4.27 17.39
CA LEU A 35 -19.05 3.53 16.99
C LEU A 35 -17.89 3.71 17.98
N SER A 36 -18.14 4.26 19.17
CA SER A 36 -17.14 4.76 20.13
C SER A 36 -16.03 3.78 20.50
N ASN A 37 -16.26 2.47 20.36
CA ASN A 37 -15.33 1.40 20.75
C ASN A 37 -14.62 0.74 19.55
N LYS A 38 -14.78 1.27 18.34
CA LYS A 38 -14.22 0.70 17.11
C LYS A 38 -13.30 1.69 16.42
N THR A 39 -12.17 1.21 15.92
CA THR A 39 -11.33 1.98 15.00
C THR A 39 -12.09 2.21 13.69
N ILE A 40 -12.15 3.46 13.24
CA ILE A 40 -12.90 3.86 12.04
C ILE A 40 -11.92 4.15 10.90
N LEU A 41 -12.16 3.51 9.76
CA LEU A 41 -11.62 3.91 8.47
C LEU A 41 -12.78 4.45 7.65
N LEU A 42 -12.69 5.70 7.21
CA LEU A 42 -13.76 6.38 6.51
C LEU A 42 -13.46 6.46 5.01
N PHE A 43 -14.37 5.96 4.19
CA PHE A 43 -14.34 6.07 2.72
C PHE A 43 -15.51 6.97 2.32
N THR A 44 -15.23 8.14 1.79
CA THR A 44 -16.24 9.20 1.63
C THR A 44 -15.94 10.12 0.45
N THR A 45 -16.72 11.19 0.26
CA THR A 45 -16.47 12.24 -0.73
C THR A 45 -15.84 13.47 -0.09
N SER A 46 -15.22 14.34 -0.91
CA SER A 46 -14.62 15.59 -0.43
C SER A 46 -15.66 16.53 0.17
N GLN A 47 -16.89 16.51 -0.35
CA GLN A 47 -18.02 17.28 0.17
C GLN A 47 -18.38 16.85 1.59
N PHE A 48 -18.46 15.55 1.86
CA PHE A 48 -18.78 15.04 3.19
C PHE A 48 -17.61 15.23 4.18
N ASP A 49 -16.36 15.00 3.75
CA ASP A 49 -15.21 15.26 4.64
C ASP A 49 -15.13 16.73 5.06
N SER A 50 -15.48 17.64 4.16
CA SER A 50 -15.53 19.08 4.42
C SER A 50 -16.72 19.50 5.28
N SER A 51 -17.85 18.78 5.23
CA SER A 51 -19.05 19.10 6.03
C SER A 51 -18.95 18.60 7.47
N MET A 52 -18.01 17.70 7.79
CA MET A 52 -17.78 17.26 9.17
C MET A 52 -17.15 18.38 10.01
N THR A 53 -17.96 18.97 10.90
CA THR A 53 -17.52 20.00 11.84
C THR A 53 -16.59 19.45 12.94
N THR A 54 -16.71 18.16 13.26
CA THR A 54 -15.83 17.50 14.23
C THR A 54 -15.53 16.08 13.77
N LYS A 55 -14.23 15.73 13.67
CA LYS A 55 -13.82 14.37 13.30
C LYS A 55 -13.93 13.46 14.54
N PRO A 56 -14.48 12.24 14.40
CA PRO A 56 -14.60 11.32 15.53
C PRO A 56 -13.22 10.90 16.02
N LYS A 57 -13.05 10.79 17.34
CA LYS A 57 -11.74 10.49 17.97
C LYS A 57 -11.15 9.14 17.53
N GLN A 58 -12.01 8.22 17.12
CA GLN A 58 -11.67 6.86 16.68
C GLN A 58 -11.29 6.79 15.19
N LEU A 59 -11.38 7.91 14.46
CA LEU A 59 -11.03 7.97 13.05
C LEU A 59 -9.53 7.86 12.86
N LYS A 60 -9.09 6.74 12.28
CA LYS A 60 -7.67 6.48 12.02
C LYS A 60 -7.23 6.98 10.64
N LYS A 61 -8.10 6.81 9.63
CA LYS A 61 -7.78 7.16 8.24
C LYS A 61 -9.05 7.54 7.48
N THR A 62 -8.92 8.50 6.58
CA THR A 62 -9.96 8.91 5.63
C THR A 62 -9.44 8.71 4.21
N PHE A 63 -10.29 8.18 3.34
CA PHE A 63 -10.11 8.05 1.90
C PHE A 63 -11.28 8.76 1.22
N ILE A 64 -10.98 9.53 0.18
CA ILE A 64 -11.85 10.53 -0.41
C ILE A 64 -12.02 10.21 -1.90
N LEU A 65 -13.25 10.08 -2.38
CA LEU A 65 -13.58 10.10 -3.80
C LEU A 65 -13.72 11.56 -4.24
N GLU A 66 -12.96 11.97 -5.26
CA GLU A 66 -13.06 13.29 -5.88
C GLU A 66 -13.74 13.21 -7.25
N GLU A 67 -14.85 13.91 -7.40
CA GLU A 67 -15.60 14.00 -8.67
C GLU A 67 -15.02 15.04 -9.64
N LYS A 68 -14.13 15.94 -9.18
CA LYS A 68 -13.45 16.93 -10.02
C LYS A 68 -11.95 16.67 -10.04
N LYS A 69 -11.34 16.71 -11.24
CA LYS A 69 -9.89 16.71 -11.44
C LYS A 69 -9.29 18.00 -10.87
N SER A 70 -9.21 18.11 -9.55
CA SER A 70 -8.42 19.14 -8.90
C SER A 70 -6.97 18.65 -8.87
N ASN A 71 -6.03 19.48 -9.33
CA ASN A 71 -4.61 19.18 -9.26
C ASN A 71 -4.19 19.06 -7.78
N ALA A 72 -4.04 17.85 -7.23
CA ALA A 72 -3.25 17.63 -6.02
C ALA A 72 -2.99 16.14 -5.74
N GLY A 73 -1.72 15.73 -5.79
CA GLY A 73 -1.27 14.39 -5.41
C GLY A 73 -1.51 14.09 -3.92
N GLN A 74 -2.54 13.28 -3.63
CA GLN A 74 -2.74 12.67 -2.31
C GLN A 74 -3.29 11.26 -2.51
N TRP A 75 -2.60 10.20 -2.11
CA TRP A 75 -3.06 8.79 -2.23
C TRP A 75 -4.30 8.43 -1.41
N LYS A 76 -4.87 9.41 -0.71
CA LYS A 76 -6.15 9.29 -0.02
C LYS A 76 -7.27 9.90 -0.87
N ARG A 77 -6.98 10.37 -2.09
CA ARG A 77 -7.94 10.94 -3.03
C ARG A 77 -7.99 10.07 -4.27
N PHE A 78 -9.17 9.54 -4.56
CA PHE A 78 -9.43 8.61 -5.66
C PHE A 78 -10.29 9.34 -6.68
N THR A 79 -9.92 9.27 -7.95
CA THR A 79 -10.67 9.89 -9.04
C THR A 79 -11.72 8.96 -9.65
N ASN A 80 -11.68 7.68 -9.30
CA ASN A 80 -12.67 6.68 -9.68
C ASN A 80 -13.08 5.86 -8.44
N SER A 81 -14.27 5.26 -8.52
CA SER A 81 -14.84 4.49 -7.42
C SER A 81 -14.20 3.12 -7.25
N GLU A 82 -13.67 2.54 -8.32
CA GLU A 82 -13.05 1.22 -8.38
C GLU A 82 -11.77 1.17 -7.54
N ASP A 83 -10.87 2.12 -7.73
CA ASP A 83 -9.62 2.25 -6.98
C ASP A 83 -9.89 2.49 -5.49
N LEU A 84 -10.95 3.23 -5.17
CA LEU A 84 -11.40 3.42 -3.79
C LEU A 84 -11.84 2.09 -3.15
N ILE A 85 -12.54 1.24 -3.91
CA ILE A 85 -12.95 -0.09 -3.45
C ILE A 85 -11.74 -1.04 -3.32
N PHE A 86 -10.79 -1.00 -4.24
CA PHE A 86 -9.54 -1.75 -4.10
C PHE A 86 -8.73 -1.30 -2.88
N GLN A 87 -8.69 0.00 -2.60
CA GLN A 87 -8.06 0.51 -1.39
C GLN A 87 -8.79 0.03 -0.11
N LEU A 88 -10.13 -0.04 -0.13
CA LEU A 88 -10.91 -0.62 0.96
C LEU A 88 -10.53 -2.09 1.17
N ALA A 89 -10.43 -2.87 0.09
CA ALA A 89 -9.99 -4.26 0.13
C ALA A 89 -8.60 -4.41 0.76
N ASP A 90 -7.63 -3.60 0.31
CA ASP A 90 -6.27 -3.59 0.85
C ASP A 90 -6.25 -3.31 2.37
N GLU A 91 -7.06 -2.36 2.85
CA GLU A 91 -7.13 -2.06 4.30
C GLU A 91 -7.79 -3.19 5.10
N ILE A 92 -8.79 -3.87 4.55
CA ILE A 92 -9.41 -5.05 5.19
C ILE A 92 -8.39 -6.20 5.26
N CYS A 93 -7.70 -6.49 4.16
CA CYS A 93 -6.65 -7.51 4.10
C CYS A 93 -5.55 -7.22 5.10
N ARG A 94 -5.05 -5.97 5.14
CA ARG A 94 -4.03 -5.54 6.11
C ARG A 94 -4.52 -5.70 7.54
N TYR A 95 -5.77 -5.34 7.82
CA TYR A 95 -6.33 -5.50 9.17
C TYR A 95 -6.40 -6.96 9.60
N TYR A 96 -6.81 -7.87 8.71
CA TYR A 96 -6.87 -9.30 9.02
C TYR A 96 -5.48 -9.91 9.20
N LYS A 97 -4.52 -9.60 8.32
CA LYS A 97 -3.13 -10.06 8.46
C LYS A 97 -2.44 -9.50 9.70
N TRP A 98 -2.60 -8.21 9.98
CA TRP A 98 -2.07 -7.64 11.22
C TRP A 98 -2.67 -8.30 12.47
N LYS A 99 -3.97 -8.61 12.44
CA LYS A 99 -4.62 -9.39 13.50
C LYS A 99 -4.14 -10.83 13.60
N THR A 100 -3.62 -11.47 12.55
CA THR A 100 -3.03 -12.80 12.70
C THR A 100 -1.62 -12.71 13.29
N ASP A 101 -0.87 -11.66 12.96
CA ASP A 101 0.53 -11.48 13.38
C ASP A 101 0.69 -11.02 14.85
N ASP A 102 -0.20 -10.15 15.35
CA ASP A 102 -0.17 -9.66 16.74
C ASP A 102 -0.73 -10.67 17.77
N TYR A 103 -1.19 -11.84 17.30
CA TYR A 103 -2.01 -12.79 18.03
C TYR A 103 -1.32 -14.11 18.50
N PRO A 104 -0.04 -14.14 18.95
CA PRO A 104 0.46 -15.27 19.76
C PRO A 104 -0.29 -15.47 21.10
N LYS A 105 -1.44 -14.82 21.34
CA LYS A 105 -2.13 -14.72 22.64
C LYS A 105 -3.66 -14.92 22.60
N LEU A 106 -4.27 -15.30 21.49
CA LEU A 106 -5.70 -15.68 21.50
C LEU A 106 -5.87 -17.20 21.45
N ASP A 107 -6.62 -17.72 22.42
CA ASP A 107 -7.02 -19.13 22.60
C ASP A 107 -7.91 -19.72 21.48
N ASN A 108 -7.92 -19.13 20.28
CA ASN A 108 -8.79 -19.61 19.20
C ASN A 108 -8.10 -19.64 17.82
N PRO A 109 -7.31 -20.70 17.54
CA PRO A 109 -6.61 -20.87 16.26
C PRO A 109 -7.54 -20.94 15.04
N LEU A 110 -8.79 -21.38 15.21
CA LEU A 110 -9.77 -21.44 14.11
C LEU A 110 -10.12 -20.03 13.60
N LEU A 111 -10.24 -19.05 14.50
CA LEU A 111 -10.53 -17.67 14.12
C LEU A 111 -9.37 -17.04 13.35
N THR A 112 -8.12 -17.37 13.71
CA THR A 112 -6.92 -16.89 13.01
C THR A 112 -6.87 -17.43 11.57
N GLU A 113 -7.08 -18.74 11.41
CA GLU A 113 -7.11 -19.39 10.09
C GLU A 113 -8.23 -18.83 9.19
N GLU A 114 -9.44 -18.62 9.75
CA GLU A 114 -10.55 -17.99 9.03
C GLU A 114 -10.20 -16.58 8.54
N LYS A 115 -9.53 -15.77 9.36
CA LYS A 115 -9.16 -14.39 8.99
C LYS A 115 -8.07 -14.34 7.93
N GLU A 116 -7.08 -15.23 8.00
CA GLU A 116 -6.06 -15.37 6.98
C GLU A 116 -6.66 -15.82 5.64
N LYS A 117 -7.53 -16.84 5.67
CA LYS A 117 -8.24 -17.33 4.49
C LYS A 117 -9.08 -16.22 3.86
N LEU A 118 -9.82 -15.44 4.65
CA LEU A 118 -10.59 -14.30 4.17
C LEU A 118 -9.71 -13.23 3.52
N ALA A 119 -8.57 -12.88 4.14
CA ALA A 119 -7.63 -11.91 3.57
C ALA A 119 -7.10 -12.37 2.20
N ASN A 120 -6.85 -13.67 2.04
CA ASN A 120 -6.38 -14.24 0.78
C ASN A 120 -7.50 -14.36 -0.28
N GLN A 121 -8.76 -14.47 0.14
CA GLN A 121 -9.92 -14.60 -0.77
C GLN A 121 -10.39 -13.25 -1.34
N ILE A 122 -10.30 -12.16 -0.58
CA ILE A 122 -10.87 -10.84 -0.94
C ILE A 122 -10.43 -10.38 -2.35
N HIS A 123 -9.13 -10.37 -2.63
CA HIS A 123 -8.65 -9.91 -3.95
C HIS A 123 -9.04 -10.85 -5.08
N SER A 124 -9.08 -12.15 -4.82
CA SER A 124 -9.51 -13.14 -5.83
C SER A 124 -10.97 -12.93 -6.24
N GLU A 125 -11.87 -12.70 -5.28
CA GLU A 125 -13.29 -12.48 -5.58
C GLU A 125 -13.54 -11.12 -6.25
N LEU A 126 -12.85 -10.07 -5.82
CA LEU A 126 -12.92 -8.77 -6.50
C LEU A 126 -12.40 -8.82 -7.94
N LYS A 127 -11.32 -9.57 -8.17
CA LYS A 127 -10.78 -9.79 -9.52
C LYS A 127 -11.79 -10.47 -10.43
N LYS A 128 -12.48 -11.52 -9.97
CA LYS A 128 -13.53 -12.20 -10.74
C LYS A 128 -14.68 -11.26 -11.16
N VAL A 129 -15.07 -10.32 -10.29
CA VAL A 129 -16.10 -9.32 -10.62
C VAL A 129 -15.58 -8.34 -11.67
N TYR A 130 -14.37 -7.84 -11.46
CA TYR A 130 -13.73 -6.87 -12.35
C TYR A 130 -13.50 -7.43 -13.76
N GLU A 131 -13.05 -8.68 -13.86
CA GLU A 131 -12.83 -9.39 -15.13
C GLU A 131 -14.14 -9.53 -15.93
N LYS A 132 -15.22 -9.96 -15.28
CA LYS A 132 -16.55 -10.09 -15.92
C LYS A 132 -17.08 -8.77 -16.50
N PHE A 133 -16.74 -7.65 -15.87
CA PHE A 133 -17.12 -6.32 -16.37
C PHE A 133 -16.16 -5.81 -17.45
N SER A 134 -14.87 -6.16 -17.36
CA SER A 134 -13.83 -5.73 -18.29
C SER A 134 -13.80 -6.48 -19.62
N GLU A 135 -14.46 -7.64 -19.73
CA GLU A 135 -14.61 -8.38 -20.99
C GLU A 135 -15.37 -7.58 -22.07
N ASN A 136 -16.01 -6.46 -21.71
CA ASN A 136 -16.77 -5.59 -22.62
C ASN A 136 -16.05 -4.29 -23.05
N ASP A 137 -14.83 -4.00 -22.56
CA ASP A 137 -14.20 -2.69 -22.78
C ASP A 137 -12.73 -2.85 -23.24
N THR A 138 -12.50 -2.82 -24.56
CA THR A 138 -11.19 -3.16 -25.17
C THR A 138 -10.22 -1.99 -25.33
N ASP A 139 -10.64 -0.73 -25.14
CA ASP A 139 -9.94 0.38 -25.83
C ASP A 139 -9.21 1.39 -24.93
N ASN A 140 -9.21 1.27 -23.60
CA ASN A 140 -8.47 2.20 -22.75
C ASN A 140 -7.75 1.50 -21.59
N LYS A 141 -6.57 0.93 -21.85
CA LYS A 141 -5.67 0.51 -20.78
C LYS A 141 -4.30 1.21 -20.91
N PRO A 142 -3.84 1.96 -19.89
CA PRO A 142 -2.55 2.67 -19.94
C PRO A 142 -1.39 1.69 -20.08
N PRO A 143 -0.23 2.12 -20.61
CA PRO A 143 0.92 1.24 -20.84
C PRO A 143 1.44 0.70 -19.51
N ILE A 144 1.47 -0.63 -19.36
CA ILE A 144 2.14 -1.27 -18.22
C ILE A 144 3.62 -1.34 -18.59
N CYS A 145 4.39 -0.38 -18.13
CA CYS A 145 5.81 -0.58 -17.94
C CYS A 145 6.19 0.03 -16.61
N ALA A 146 5.78 -0.66 -15.54
CA ALA A 146 6.02 -0.21 -14.18
C ALA A 146 7.40 -0.66 -13.73
N THR A 147 8.41 0.16 -14.03
CA THR A 147 9.74 -0.01 -13.48
C THR A 147 9.71 0.26 -11.98
N THR A 148 10.37 -0.60 -11.20
CA THR A 148 10.36 -0.55 -9.74
C THR A 148 11.68 0.00 -9.24
N SER A 149 11.66 1.05 -8.44
CA SER A 149 12.86 1.68 -7.88
C SER A 149 12.84 1.70 -6.36
N LEU A 150 14.03 1.58 -5.78
CA LEU A 150 14.26 1.76 -4.35
C LEU A 150 15.09 3.03 -4.14
N VAL A 151 14.51 4.00 -3.41
CA VAL A 151 15.18 5.24 -3.04
C VAL A 151 15.44 5.21 -1.54
N TRP A 152 16.62 5.66 -1.12
CA TRP A 152 16.97 5.78 0.28
C TRP A 152 17.40 7.21 0.61
N LEU A 153 16.59 7.90 1.43
CA LEU A 153 16.92 9.20 2.00
C LEU A 153 17.73 9.01 3.29
N THR A 154 19.02 9.34 3.22
CA THR A 154 20.01 9.10 4.27
C THR A 154 20.34 10.39 5.01
N SER A 155 20.64 10.32 6.30
CA SER A 155 21.20 11.47 7.02
C SER A 155 22.68 11.67 6.69
N SER A 156 23.16 12.91 6.74
CA SER A 156 24.57 13.25 6.48
C SER A 156 25.56 12.65 7.49
N SER A 157 25.08 12.09 8.61
CA SER A 157 25.87 11.33 9.59
C SER A 157 26.24 9.91 9.13
N TYR A 158 25.83 9.52 7.91
CA TYR A 158 26.09 8.19 7.38
C TYR A 158 27.58 8.02 7.02
N ASN A 159 28.29 7.20 7.80
CA ASN A 159 29.70 6.90 7.56
C ASN A 159 29.84 6.07 6.27
N LYS A 160 30.33 6.70 5.20
CA LYS A 160 30.48 6.11 3.85
C LYS A 160 31.56 5.02 3.73
N ASN A 161 32.31 4.76 4.81
CA ASN A 161 33.56 3.97 4.76
C ASN A 161 33.39 2.47 5.05
N ASP A 162 32.20 1.98 5.39
CA ASP A 162 32.00 0.54 5.59
C ASP A 162 31.33 -0.10 4.37
N ASN A 163 32.08 -1.02 3.72
CA ASN A 163 31.55 -1.96 2.73
C ASN A 163 30.42 -2.85 3.28
N ASP A 164 30.16 -2.80 4.59
CA ASP A 164 29.17 -3.59 5.31
C ASP A 164 27.97 -2.78 5.82
N ASN A 165 27.77 -1.57 5.27
CA ASN A 165 26.67 -0.70 5.67
C ASN A 165 25.33 -1.14 5.05
N ASP A 166 24.22 -0.94 5.78
CA ASP A 166 22.91 -1.52 5.49
C ASP A 166 22.35 -1.13 4.11
N ILE A 167 22.68 0.06 3.61
CA ILE A 167 22.35 0.50 2.24
C ILE A 167 22.95 -0.44 1.20
N SER A 168 24.24 -0.79 1.33
CA SER A 168 24.93 -1.68 0.40
C SER A 168 24.36 -3.08 0.47
N LYS A 169 24.05 -3.57 1.69
CA LYS A 169 23.36 -4.85 1.91
C LYS A 169 22.01 -4.86 1.20
N MET A 170 21.20 -3.82 1.38
CA MET A 170 19.88 -3.73 0.77
C MET A 170 19.94 -3.62 -0.76
N ARG A 171 20.89 -2.84 -1.29
CA ARG A 171 21.13 -2.74 -2.73
C ARG A 171 21.45 -4.10 -3.33
N ASN A 172 22.38 -4.83 -2.72
CA ASN A 172 22.81 -6.14 -3.22
C ASN A 172 21.70 -7.18 -3.09
N LEU A 173 20.93 -7.16 -1.99
CA LEU A 173 19.82 -8.09 -1.76
C LEU A 173 18.73 -8.00 -2.84
N PHE A 174 18.50 -6.82 -3.40
CA PHE A 174 17.41 -6.60 -4.34
C PHE A 174 17.88 -6.30 -5.78
N ALA A 175 19.18 -6.39 -6.07
CA ALA A 175 19.76 -5.97 -7.35
C ALA A 175 19.08 -6.59 -8.58
N ASP A 176 18.59 -7.83 -8.48
CA ASP A 176 17.97 -8.56 -9.59
C ASP A 176 16.46 -8.27 -9.75
N VAL A 177 15.82 -7.70 -8.73
CA VAL A 177 14.36 -7.49 -8.69
C VAL A 177 13.96 -6.03 -8.88
N ILE A 178 14.76 -5.07 -8.41
CA ILE A 178 14.52 -3.64 -8.62
C ILE A 178 15.29 -3.13 -9.84
N SER A 179 14.66 -2.24 -10.62
CA SER A 179 15.26 -1.65 -11.81
C SER A 179 16.31 -0.59 -11.48
N SER A 180 16.16 0.10 -10.34
CA SER A 180 17.15 1.06 -9.89
C SER A 180 17.18 1.21 -8.38
N PHE A 181 18.38 1.50 -7.86
CA PHE A 181 18.62 1.84 -6.47
C PHE A 181 19.32 3.20 -6.42
N SER A 182 18.80 4.15 -5.65
CA SER A 182 19.45 5.45 -5.46
C SER A 182 19.42 5.93 -4.01
N THR A 183 20.38 6.78 -3.66
CA THR A 183 20.48 7.42 -2.35
C THR A 183 20.35 8.93 -2.51
N CYS A 184 19.73 9.58 -1.53
CA CYS A 184 19.62 11.04 -1.43
C CYS A 184 20.15 11.48 -0.06
N GLU A 185 20.94 12.55 -0.03
CA GLU A 185 21.56 13.01 1.22
C GLU A 185 20.73 14.06 1.96
N ASN A 186 19.70 14.60 1.31
CA ASN A 186 18.77 15.57 1.90
C ASN A 186 17.36 15.45 1.31
N GLU A 187 16.38 15.97 2.05
CA GLU A 187 14.96 15.91 1.69
C GLU A 187 14.65 16.58 0.34
N GLN A 188 15.25 17.75 0.07
CA GLN A 188 14.96 18.53 -1.14
C GLN A 188 15.40 17.81 -2.41
N GLU A 189 16.61 17.25 -2.40
CA GLU A 189 17.14 16.43 -3.49
C GLU A 189 16.25 15.20 -3.73
N CYS A 190 15.87 14.50 -2.65
CA CYS A 190 15.01 13.33 -2.73
C CYS A 190 13.64 13.68 -3.32
N TYR A 191 13.06 14.79 -2.87
CA TYR A 191 11.77 15.27 -3.34
C TYR A 191 11.82 15.61 -4.85
N HIS A 192 12.83 16.36 -5.28
CA HIS A 192 13.02 16.69 -6.69
C HIS A 192 13.19 15.42 -7.54
N ARG A 193 14.01 14.46 -7.08
CA ARG A 193 14.25 13.21 -7.81
C ARG A 193 12.95 12.42 -7.99
N VAL A 194 12.21 12.20 -6.91
CA VAL A 194 10.93 11.47 -6.94
C VAL A 194 9.92 12.16 -7.86
N GLN A 195 9.81 13.49 -7.80
CA GLN A 195 8.89 14.25 -8.67
C GLN A 195 9.29 14.23 -10.15
N SER A 196 10.59 14.23 -10.44
CA SER A 196 11.12 14.17 -11.81
C SER A 196 11.02 12.78 -12.46
N THR A 197 10.66 11.76 -11.67
CA THR A 197 10.54 10.40 -12.17
C THR A 197 9.26 10.25 -13.01
N GLU A 198 9.35 9.55 -14.14
CA GLU A 198 8.21 9.32 -15.04
C GLU A 198 7.01 8.69 -14.31
N CYS A 199 5.79 9.04 -14.72
CA CYS A 199 4.54 8.58 -14.10
C CYS A 199 4.36 7.05 -14.07
N ASN A 200 5.11 6.32 -14.90
CA ASN A 200 5.06 4.87 -14.96
C ASN A 200 6.05 4.22 -13.99
N HIS A 201 6.76 4.96 -13.16
CA HIS A 201 7.76 4.40 -12.24
C HIS A 201 7.17 4.24 -10.84
N THR A 202 7.28 3.04 -10.27
CA THR A 202 6.86 2.78 -8.89
C THR A 202 8.07 2.86 -7.97
N ILE A 203 7.99 3.68 -6.92
CA ILE A 203 9.11 3.91 -6.00
C ILE A 203 8.78 3.40 -4.60
N PHE A 204 9.67 2.61 -4.03
CA PHE A 204 9.70 2.31 -2.61
C PHE A 204 10.75 3.22 -1.95
N LEU A 205 10.36 3.93 -0.89
CA LEU A 205 11.23 4.94 -0.27
C LEU A 205 11.58 4.55 1.17
N ILE A 206 12.86 4.46 1.48
CA ILE A 206 13.37 4.30 2.84
C ILE A 206 13.86 5.67 3.33
N ILE A 207 13.39 6.10 4.50
CA ILE A 207 13.77 7.37 5.12
C ILE A 207 14.43 7.09 6.46
N ASP A 208 15.60 7.66 6.68
CA ASP A 208 16.25 7.67 7.98
C ASP A 208 15.37 8.35 9.04
N SER A 209 15.19 7.72 10.18
CA SER A 209 14.35 8.18 11.29
C SER A 209 14.70 9.59 11.80
N SER A 210 15.92 10.06 11.55
CA SER A 210 16.38 11.42 11.88
C SER A 210 15.58 12.53 11.17
N TYR A 211 14.97 12.27 10.03
CA TYR A 211 14.14 13.25 9.30
C TYR A 211 12.76 13.49 9.93
N GLY A 212 12.33 12.63 10.87
CA GLY A 212 11.06 12.76 11.57
C GLY A 212 9.83 12.43 10.72
N SER A 213 8.68 12.28 11.40
CA SER A 213 7.43 11.77 10.79
C SER A 213 6.79 12.71 9.75
N SER A 214 7.06 14.02 9.80
CA SER A 214 6.51 15.00 8.86
C SER A 214 7.06 14.80 7.44
N VAL A 215 8.34 14.44 7.33
CA VAL A 215 8.99 14.19 6.03
C VAL A 215 8.39 12.94 5.38
N SER A 216 8.25 11.85 6.14
CA SER A 216 7.58 10.63 5.66
C SER A 216 6.16 10.92 5.16
N TYR A 217 5.38 11.69 5.92
CA TYR A 217 4.02 12.08 5.54
C TYR A 217 3.94 12.91 4.26
N ASN A 218 4.98 13.71 3.95
CA ASN A 218 5.03 14.47 2.71
C ASN A 218 5.32 13.57 1.51
N PHE A 219 6.27 12.62 1.63
CA PHE A 219 6.58 11.68 0.56
C PHE A 219 5.43 10.70 0.27
N GLU A 220 4.67 10.29 1.28
CA GLU A 220 3.46 9.45 1.14
C GLU A 220 2.35 10.11 0.30
N LYS A 221 2.49 11.38 -0.09
CA LYS A 221 1.51 12.07 -0.95
C LYS A 221 1.89 12.03 -2.43
N LEU A 222 3.14 11.72 -2.77
CA LEU A 222 3.65 11.82 -4.13
C LEU A 222 3.18 10.63 -4.99
N PRO A 223 2.56 10.82 -6.16
CA PRO A 223 1.88 9.73 -6.91
C PRO A 223 2.76 8.51 -7.23
N ASN A 224 4.07 8.71 -7.38
CA ASN A 224 5.01 7.65 -7.79
C ASN A 224 5.59 6.85 -6.61
N ILE A 225 5.43 7.30 -5.35
CA ILE A 225 5.82 6.45 -4.21
C ILE A 225 4.73 5.38 -4.02
N LYS A 226 5.10 4.16 -3.67
CA LYS A 226 4.17 3.08 -3.31
C LYS A 226 4.06 2.92 -1.81
N GLN A 227 5.21 2.97 -1.15
CA GLN A 227 5.35 2.78 0.27
C GLN A 227 6.57 3.55 0.79
N VAL A 228 6.41 4.17 1.96
CA VAL A 228 7.50 4.79 2.71
C VAL A 228 7.83 3.93 3.94
N TYR A 229 9.11 3.72 4.20
CA TYR A 229 9.63 3.01 5.36
C TYR A 229 10.49 3.95 6.20
N CYS A 230 10.37 3.87 7.52
CA CYS A 230 11.24 4.60 8.44
C CYS A 230 12.30 3.65 8.99
N TYR A 231 13.58 3.99 8.81
CA TYR A 231 14.72 3.19 9.24
C TYR A 231 15.49 3.87 10.36
N ASP A 232 15.68 3.18 11.50
CA ASP A 232 16.46 3.70 12.62
C ASP A 232 17.80 2.97 12.72
N GLN A 233 18.87 3.66 12.34
CA GLN A 233 20.24 3.15 12.40
C GLN A 233 20.84 3.21 13.81
N SER A 234 20.30 4.06 14.68
CA SER A 234 20.90 4.30 16.01
C SER A 234 20.76 3.10 16.95
N GLY A 235 20.02 2.06 16.54
CA GLY A 235 19.70 0.90 17.38
C GLY A 235 18.87 1.25 18.62
N SER A 236 18.44 2.51 18.75
CA SER A 236 17.72 3.02 19.91
C SER A 236 16.28 2.51 19.88
N ILE A 237 15.86 1.88 20.97
CA ILE A 237 14.47 1.46 21.13
C ILE A 237 13.65 2.70 21.50
N LYS A 238 13.03 3.34 20.50
CA LYS A 238 11.94 4.29 20.75
C LYS A 238 10.62 3.54 20.58
N ASN A 239 9.86 3.42 21.67
CA ASN A 239 8.51 2.85 21.71
C ASN A 239 8.36 1.34 21.41
N GLY A 240 9.38 0.52 21.68
CA GLY A 240 9.22 -0.94 21.77
C GLY A 240 9.28 -1.73 20.45
N THR A 241 9.25 -1.08 19.29
CA THR A 241 9.50 -1.73 17.99
C THR A 241 10.84 -1.30 17.42
N LYS A 242 11.84 -2.18 17.49
CA LYS A 242 13.12 -1.99 16.81
C LYS A 242 12.89 -2.18 15.31
N ASN A 243 12.88 -1.09 14.52
CA ASN A 243 12.95 -1.16 13.05
C ASN A 243 14.36 -1.59 12.63
N SER A 244 14.75 -2.80 13.03
CA SER A 244 16.03 -3.40 12.67
C SER A 244 16.12 -3.60 11.15
N PHE A 245 17.34 -3.72 10.65
CA PHE A 245 17.59 -4.07 9.24
C PHE A 245 16.75 -5.27 8.78
N ASN A 246 16.68 -6.33 9.59
CA ASN A 246 15.90 -7.53 9.27
C ASN A 246 14.39 -7.26 9.20
N HIS A 247 13.86 -6.41 10.08
CA HIS A 247 12.44 -6.03 10.04
C HIS A 247 12.12 -5.19 8.80
N LEU A 248 12.98 -4.22 8.47
CA LEU A 248 12.85 -3.43 7.25
C LEU A 248 12.93 -4.33 6.00
N ARG A 249 13.94 -5.22 5.96
CA ARG A 249 14.13 -6.20 4.89
C ARG A 249 12.87 -7.04 4.71
N ALA A 250 12.37 -7.68 5.77
CA ALA A 250 11.19 -8.54 5.70
C ALA A 250 9.96 -7.79 5.15
N ARG A 251 9.70 -6.58 5.67
CA ARG A 251 8.56 -5.76 5.22
C ARG A 251 8.69 -5.35 3.77
N LEU A 252 9.85 -4.83 3.38
CA LEU A 252 10.11 -4.42 2.00
C LEU A 252 10.00 -5.61 1.04
N THR A 253 10.54 -6.77 1.41
CA THR A 253 10.43 -7.98 0.61
C THR A 253 8.96 -8.39 0.41
N HIS A 254 8.14 -8.38 1.46
CA HIS A 254 6.71 -8.68 1.35
C HIS A 254 5.97 -7.72 0.42
N ASP A 255 6.21 -6.42 0.57
CA ASP A 255 5.54 -5.40 -0.25
C ASP A 255 6.00 -5.47 -1.72
N LEU A 256 7.25 -5.84 -1.99
CA LEU A 256 7.76 -6.09 -3.34
C LEU A 256 7.16 -7.37 -3.97
N ILE A 257 6.95 -8.45 -3.19
CA ILE A 257 6.26 -9.67 -3.66
C ILE A 257 4.84 -9.33 -4.11
N ASP A 258 4.08 -8.63 -3.26
CA ASP A 258 2.72 -8.22 -3.58
C ASP A 258 2.70 -7.34 -4.83
N HIS A 259 3.61 -6.38 -4.92
CA HIS A 259 3.73 -5.50 -6.08
C HIS A 259 4.01 -6.25 -7.38
N HIS A 260 5.02 -7.13 -7.40
CA HIS A 260 5.36 -7.87 -8.61
C HIS A 260 4.30 -8.91 -8.97
N ASN A 261 3.63 -9.55 -8.01
CA ASN A 261 2.47 -10.40 -8.34
C ASN A 261 1.34 -9.60 -8.99
N LYS A 262 1.03 -8.41 -8.46
CA LYS A 262 0.01 -7.51 -9.05
C LYS A 262 0.39 -7.05 -10.45
N LEU A 263 1.68 -6.76 -10.70
CA LEU A 263 2.16 -6.44 -12.05
C LEU A 263 2.10 -7.66 -12.97
N GLY A 264 2.48 -8.84 -12.49
CA GLY A 264 2.41 -10.09 -13.26
C GLY A 264 0.99 -10.41 -13.72
N ASP A 265 0.03 -10.30 -12.80
CA ASP A 265 -1.39 -10.40 -13.09
C ASP A 265 -1.81 -9.38 -14.15
N ALA A 266 -1.48 -8.10 -13.95
CA ALA A 266 -1.87 -7.03 -14.87
C ALA A 266 -1.29 -7.23 -16.29
N TYR A 267 -0.05 -7.70 -16.41
CA TYR A 267 0.56 -8.05 -17.70
C TYR A 267 -0.12 -9.26 -18.35
N ASN A 268 -0.42 -10.29 -17.56
CA ASN A 268 -1.12 -11.47 -18.06
C ASN A 268 -2.50 -11.11 -18.62
N ASP A 269 -3.23 -10.26 -17.90
CA ASP A 269 -4.55 -9.76 -18.28
C ASP A 269 -4.52 -8.92 -19.56
N LYS A 270 -3.39 -8.26 -19.85
CA LYS A 270 -3.19 -7.52 -21.10
C LYS A 270 -2.56 -8.35 -22.22
N LYS A 271 -2.48 -9.68 -22.06
CA LYS A 271 -1.87 -10.60 -23.03
C LYS A 271 -0.40 -10.26 -23.33
N HIS A 272 0.33 -9.82 -22.30
CA HIS A 272 1.79 -9.65 -22.30
C HIS A 272 2.44 -10.77 -21.47
N PRO A 273 2.45 -12.03 -21.95
CA PRO A 273 2.87 -13.18 -21.15
C PRO A 273 4.37 -13.17 -20.81
N ALA A 274 5.21 -12.52 -21.63
CA ALA A 274 6.64 -12.39 -21.36
C ALA A 274 6.89 -11.50 -20.14
N ASP A 275 6.27 -10.32 -20.12
CA ASP A 275 6.39 -9.36 -19.01
C ASP A 275 5.73 -9.91 -17.73
N ALA A 276 4.58 -10.59 -17.87
CA ALA A 276 3.93 -11.27 -16.76
C ALA A 276 4.83 -12.31 -16.10
N LYS A 277 5.45 -13.15 -16.94
CA LYS A 277 6.41 -14.16 -16.49
C LYS A 277 7.60 -13.52 -15.78
N GLU A 278 8.15 -12.43 -16.29
CA GLU A 278 9.25 -11.70 -15.64
C GLU A 278 8.86 -11.25 -14.23
N MET A 279 7.67 -10.64 -14.07
CA MET A 279 7.22 -10.18 -12.77
C MET A 279 6.96 -11.33 -11.79
N PHE A 280 6.38 -12.44 -12.24
CA PHE A 280 6.22 -13.62 -11.39
C PHE A 280 7.56 -14.26 -11.00
N LEU A 281 8.57 -14.22 -11.88
CA LEU A 281 9.92 -14.67 -11.54
C LEU A 281 10.55 -13.78 -10.45
N LYS A 282 10.45 -12.45 -10.57
CA LYS A 282 10.91 -11.51 -9.53
C LYS A 282 10.21 -11.76 -8.19
N SER A 283 8.90 -11.96 -8.20
CA SER A 283 8.13 -12.32 -7.00
C SER A 283 8.61 -13.64 -6.37
N LYS A 284 8.88 -14.66 -7.20
CA LYS A 284 9.42 -15.94 -6.73
C LYS A 284 10.80 -15.79 -6.09
N GLU A 285 11.70 -15.03 -6.72
CA GLU A 285 13.04 -14.73 -6.17
C GLU A 285 12.95 -14.06 -4.80
N LEU A 286 12.01 -13.13 -4.63
CA LEU A 286 11.74 -12.48 -3.35
C LEU A 286 11.18 -13.45 -2.29
N CYS A 287 10.31 -14.40 -2.67
CA CYS A 287 9.85 -15.46 -1.77
C CYS A 287 11.02 -16.34 -1.30
N GLU A 288 11.96 -16.68 -2.19
CA GLU A 288 13.18 -17.42 -1.83
C GLU A 288 14.09 -16.60 -0.90
N LEU A 289 14.15 -15.27 -1.06
CA LEU A 289 14.85 -14.38 -0.14
C LEU A 289 14.21 -14.30 1.25
N LEU A 290 12.88 -14.45 1.36
CA LEU A 290 12.18 -14.54 2.65
C LEU A 290 12.49 -15.85 3.37
N LEU A 291 12.57 -16.97 2.65
CA LEU A 291 12.88 -18.28 3.25
C LEU A 291 14.32 -18.37 3.82
N LYS A 292 15.18 -17.43 3.44
CA LYS A 292 16.57 -17.30 3.93
C LYS A 292 16.72 -16.27 5.07
N LEU A 293 15.63 -15.71 5.58
CA LEU A 293 15.60 -14.86 6.78
C LEU A 293 15.57 -15.72 8.05
#